data_AF-A0A2T6KKH9-F1
#
_entry.id   AF-A0A2T6KKH9-F1
#
_cell.length_a   1.000
_cell.length_b   1.000
_cell.length_c   1.000
_cell.angle_alpha   90.00
_cell.angle_beta   90.00
_cell.angle_gamma   90.00
#
_symmetry.space_group_name_H-M   'P 1'
#
loop_
_entity.id
_entity.type
_entity.pdbx_description
1 polymer ?
#
loop_
_entity_poly.entity_id
_entity_poly.type
_entity_poly.pdbx_seq_one_letter_code
_entity_poly.pdbx_strand_id
1 'polypeptide(L)'
;MKKIWMLLSATLLCIALMGCGNKDENNTATNTENNGGVAEKDADIATDDKNLELAQDASAKIDELEEVDSSTVIVTENNAYVAIVLNKNPDGSEIAEGSKELEQIEDKIGEKVKEVNADVDNVYVSINPDFVSRMDEYRKKVEQGKPVEGLFEEFGELTQRIFPDAK
;
A
#
# COMPACT_ATOMS: atom_id res chain seq x y z
N MET A 1 3.14 41.19 -18.26
CA MET A 1 3.24 41.47 -19.71
C MET A 1 3.05 40.15 -20.45
N LYS A 2 2.09 40.13 -21.38
CA LYS A 2 1.97 39.28 -22.60
C LYS A 2 2.18 37.76 -22.46
N LYS A 3 1.32 36.84 -22.90
CA LYS A 3 -0.03 36.75 -23.51
C LYS A 3 -0.02 35.35 -24.16
N ILE A 4 -1.07 34.53 -23.95
CA ILE A 4 -1.72 33.65 -24.97
C ILE A 4 -0.85 32.55 -25.61
N TRP A 5 -1.26 31.27 -25.62
CA TRP A 5 -2.36 30.83 -26.48
C TRP A 5 -2.96 29.50 -26.04
N MET A 6 -4.24 29.57 -25.69
CA MET A 6 -5.18 28.46 -25.64
C MET A 6 -5.71 28.26 -27.06
N LEU A 7 -5.54 27.08 -27.67
CA LEU A 7 -6.17 26.73 -28.94
C LEU A 7 -6.97 25.43 -28.79
N LEU A 8 -8.28 25.60 -28.82
CA LEU A 8 -9.27 24.60 -29.17
C LEU A 8 -8.87 23.89 -30.47
N SER A 9 -8.87 22.56 -30.44
CA SER A 9 -9.03 21.72 -31.63
C SER A 9 -10.08 20.68 -31.31
N ALA A 10 -11.34 21.05 -31.54
CA ALA A 10 -12.46 20.13 -31.63
C ALA A 10 -12.48 19.52 -33.04
N THR A 11 -12.44 18.19 -33.13
CA THR A 11 -13.18 17.32 -34.09
C THR A 11 -12.61 15.90 -33.94
N LEU A 12 -13.37 14.96 -33.37
CA LEU A 12 -14.29 14.07 -34.08
C LEU A 12 -13.54 12.98 -34.87
N LEU A 13 -13.53 11.74 -34.35
CA LEU A 13 -14.17 10.60 -35.00
C LEU A 13 -14.14 9.36 -34.09
N CYS A 14 -15.34 8.86 -33.75
CA CYS A 14 -15.53 7.55 -33.16
C CYS A 14 -15.05 6.46 -34.13
N ILE A 15 -14.21 5.55 -33.67
CA ILE A 15 -14.17 4.18 -34.17
C ILE A 15 -14.21 3.26 -32.95
N ALA A 16 -15.42 2.88 -32.55
CA ALA A 16 -15.63 1.67 -31.80
C ALA A 16 -15.46 0.51 -32.80
N LEU A 17 -14.42 -0.31 -32.60
CA LEU A 17 -14.38 -1.65 -33.18
C LEU A 17 -14.62 -2.64 -32.04
N MET A 18 -15.86 -3.13 -32.04
CA MET A 18 -16.30 -4.33 -31.34
C MET A 18 -15.45 -5.50 -31.86
N GLY A 19 -14.66 -6.10 -30.97
CA GLY A 19 -14.03 -7.39 -31.18
C GLY A 19 -14.64 -8.40 -30.20
N CYS A 20 -15.79 -8.97 -30.54
CA CYS A 20 -16.26 -10.23 -29.94
C CYS A 20 -15.90 -11.37 -30.90
N GLY A 21 -14.99 -12.24 -30.48
CA GLY A 21 -14.66 -13.49 -31.15
C GLY A 21 -15.01 -14.67 -30.25
N ASN A 22 -16.12 -15.33 -30.56
CA ASN A 22 -16.56 -16.63 -30.03
C ASN A 22 -15.51 -17.74 -30.25
N LYS A 23 -15.48 -18.74 -29.37
CA LYS A 23 -15.78 -20.16 -29.70
C LYS A 23 -15.74 -21.04 -28.44
N ASP A 24 -16.91 -21.26 -27.83
CA ASP A 24 -17.14 -22.39 -26.93
C ASP A 24 -17.39 -23.64 -27.77
N GLU A 25 -16.43 -24.56 -27.82
CA GLU A 25 -16.59 -25.94 -28.30
C GLU A 25 -15.53 -26.82 -27.64
N ASN A 26 -15.90 -27.64 -26.65
CA ASN A 26 -15.94 -29.11 -26.77
C ASN A 26 -16.15 -29.78 -25.40
N ASN A 27 -17.19 -30.61 -25.32
CA ASN A 27 -17.46 -31.52 -24.24
C ASN A 27 -16.76 -32.86 -24.55
N THR A 28 -15.81 -33.29 -23.71
CA THR A 28 -15.44 -34.71 -23.64
C THR A 28 -15.02 -35.04 -22.20
N ALA A 29 -15.88 -35.75 -21.50
CA ALA A 29 -15.54 -36.48 -20.28
C ALA A 29 -14.80 -37.78 -20.64
N THR A 30 -13.68 -38.08 -19.96
CA THR A 30 -13.41 -39.35 -19.23
C THR A 30 -11.97 -39.43 -18.69
N ASN A 31 -11.86 -39.94 -17.46
CA ASN A 31 -10.70 -40.03 -16.56
C ASN A 31 -9.44 -40.73 -17.12
N THR A 32 -8.24 -40.27 -16.73
CA THR A 32 -7.06 -41.09 -16.37
C THR A 32 -6.01 -40.27 -15.61
N GLU A 33 -5.82 -40.64 -14.33
CA GLU A 33 -4.62 -40.68 -13.47
C GLU A 33 -3.55 -39.55 -13.46
N ASN A 34 -3.31 -39.09 -12.23
CA ASN A 34 -2.30 -38.15 -11.72
C ASN A 34 -0.86 -38.37 -12.23
N ASN A 35 -0.22 -37.31 -12.79
CA ASN A 35 1.03 -36.74 -12.26
C ASN A 35 1.44 -35.45 -13.02
N GLY A 36 1.75 -34.39 -12.28
CA GLY A 36 2.60 -33.29 -12.76
C GLY A 36 1.95 -32.25 -13.69
N GLY A 37 1.14 -31.35 -13.12
CA GLY A 37 0.71 -30.13 -13.79
C GLY A 37 -0.13 -29.31 -12.83
N VAL A 38 0.48 -28.33 -12.16
CA VAL A 38 -0.25 -27.35 -11.35
C VAL A 38 -1.09 -26.53 -12.34
N ALA A 39 -2.35 -26.91 -12.49
CA ALA A 39 -3.36 -26.06 -13.07
C ALA A 39 -3.46 -24.82 -12.19
N GLU A 40 -3.23 -23.66 -12.78
CA GLU A 40 -3.66 -22.37 -12.25
C GLU A 40 -5.18 -22.46 -12.04
N LYS A 41 -5.56 -22.88 -10.84
CA LYS A 41 -6.86 -22.56 -10.28
C LYS A 41 -6.70 -21.15 -9.77
N ASP A 42 -7.37 -20.23 -10.44
CA ASP A 42 -7.83 -18.97 -9.87
C ASP A 42 -8.25 -19.28 -8.44
N ALA A 43 -7.37 -18.87 -7.52
CA ALA A 43 -7.60 -19.03 -6.13
C ALA A 43 -8.61 -17.95 -5.79
N ASP A 44 -9.89 -18.31 -5.91
CA ASP A 44 -10.97 -17.71 -5.14
C ASP A 44 -10.69 -18.10 -3.67
N ILE A 45 -9.61 -17.53 -3.13
CA ILE A 45 -9.34 -17.53 -1.71
C ILE A 45 -10.36 -16.55 -1.17
N ALA A 46 -11.44 -17.10 -0.62
CA ALA A 46 -12.19 -16.41 0.40
C ALA A 46 -11.23 -16.14 1.57
N THR A 47 -10.48 -15.05 1.44
CA THR A 47 -9.61 -14.49 2.48
C THR A 47 -10.56 -13.91 3.50
N ASP A 48 -10.62 -14.53 4.68
CA ASP A 48 -11.32 -13.96 5.83
C ASP A 48 -10.89 -12.49 6.01
N ASP A 49 -11.89 -11.62 6.07
CA ASP A 49 -11.88 -10.15 6.08
C ASP A 49 -10.91 -9.52 7.09
N LYS A 50 -9.63 -9.49 6.76
CA LYS A 50 -8.65 -8.56 7.33
C LYS A 50 -7.99 -7.86 6.17
N ASN A 51 -8.70 -6.92 5.55
CA ASN A 51 -8.24 -6.15 4.41
C ASN A 51 -7.06 -5.25 4.83
N LEU A 52 -5.84 -5.80 4.84
CA LEU A 52 -4.62 -5.01 4.82
C LEU A 52 -4.48 -4.43 3.43
N GLU A 53 -4.58 -3.12 3.32
CA GLU A 53 -4.42 -2.39 2.07
C GLU A 53 -3.11 -1.62 2.09
N LEU A 54 -2.28 -1.80 1.07
CA LEU A 54 -1.09 -0.98 0.87
C LEU A 54 -1.51 0.38 0.29
N ALA A 55 -1.43 1.44 1.10
CA ALA A 55 -1.88 2.79 0.73
C ALA A 55 -0.73 3.61 0.10
N GLN A 56 -0.40 3.29 -1.15
CA GLN A 56 0.71 3.93 -1.88
C GLN A 56 0.54 5.45 -2.04
N ASP A 57 -0.68 5.94 -2.23
CA ASP A 57 -0.94 7.38 -2.35
C ASP A 57 -0.66 8.13 -1.04
N ALA A 58 -0.97 7.52 0.10
CA ALA A 58 -0.66 8.09 1.42
C ALA A 58 0.85 8.09 1.67
N SER A 59 1.55 7.00 1.32
CA SER A 59 3.02 6.94 1.37
C SER A 59 3.65 8.05 0.52
N ALA A 60 3.23 8.20 -0.73
CA ALA A 60 3.77 9.23 -1.62
C ALA A 60 3.56 10.66 -1.06
N LYS A 61 2.44 10.90 -0.37
CA LYS A 61 2.15 12.19 0.28
C LYS A 61 3.00 12.45 1.51
N ILE A 62 3.35 11.40 2.26
CA ILE A 62 4.24 11.48 3.42
C ILE A 62 5.69 11.71 2.96
N ASP A 63 6.11 11.05 1.88
CA ASP A 63 7.46 11.18 1.30
C ASP A 63 7.72 12.60 0.72
N GLU A 64 6.69 13.44 0.58
CA GLU A 64 6.83 14.87 0.24
C GLU A 64 7.30 15.73 1.43
N LEU A 65 7.30 15.20 2.67
CA LEU A 65 7.79 15.89 3.86
C LEU A 65 9.33 15.91 3.89
N GLU A 66 9.94 17.06 4.20
CA GLU A 66 11.39 17.21 4.17
C GLU A 66 12.13 16.34 5.20
N GLU A 67 11.44 16.00 6.29
CA GLU A 67 11.98 15.19 7.39
C GLU A 67 11.94 13.68 7.09
N VAL A 68 11.17 13.26 6.08
CA VAL A 68 10.95 11.84 5.75
C VAL A 68 11.76 11.46 4.50
N ASP A 69 12.56 10.39 4.62
CA ASP A 69 13.27 9.80 3.49
C ASP A 69 12.34 8.87 2.69
N SER A 70 11.62 8.02 3.41
CA SER A 70 10.64 7.10 2.81
C SER A 70 9.62 6.63 3.84
N SER A 71 8.45 6.21 3.35
CA SER A 71 7.38 5.68 4.17
C SER A 71 6.71 4.47 3.55
N THR A 72 6.10 3.64 4.38
CA THR A 72 5.17 2.59 3.96
C THR A 72 3.92 2.66 4.82
N VAL A 73 2.78 2.81 4.18
CA VAL A 73 1.46 2.90 4.85
C VAL A 73 0.65 1.65 4.53
N ILE A 74 0.15 1.00 5.59
CA ILE A 74 -0.84 -0.08 5.49
C ILE A 74 -2.10 0.36 6.24
N VAL A 75 -3.24 0.31 5.57
CA VAL A 75 -4.55 0.61 6.12
C VAL A 75 -5.29 -0.69 6.41
N THR A 76 -6.00 -0.71 7.53
CA THR A 76 -6.85 -1.85 7.96
C THR A 76 -8.03 -1.27 8.73
N GLU A 77 -9.23 -1.60 8.28
CA GLU A 77 -10.48 -1.02 8.81
C GLU A 77 -10.41 0.53 8.79
N ASN A 78 -10.33 1.17 9.96
CA ASN A 78 -10.20 2.62 10.14
C ASN A 78 -8.85 3.02 10.77
N ASN A 79 -7.87 2.13 10.74
CA ASN A 79 -6.52 2.34 11.25
C ASN A 79 -5.52 2.44 10.10
N ALA A 80 -4.57 3.36 10.21
CA ALA A 80 -3.38 3.41 9.36
C ALA A 80 -2.14 3.15 10.19
N TYR A 81 -1.32 2.22 9.71
CA TYR A 81 -0.03 1.88 10.28
C TYR A 81 1.05 2.41 9.34
N VAL A 82 1.97 3.21 9.86
CA VAL A 82 2.96 3.95 9.07
C VAL A 82 4.36 3.63 9.57
N ALA A 83 5.14 2.97 8.74
CA ALA A 83 6.58 2.88 8.90
C ALA A 83 7.22 4.09 8.23
N ILE A 84 8.15 4.76 8.91
CA ILE A 84 8.91 5.88 8.36
C ILE A 84 10.41 5.70 8.56
N VAL A 85 11.17 6.08 7.53
CA VAL A 85 12.61 6.32 7.61
C VAL A 85 12.81 7.83 7.58
N LEU A 86 13.55 8.36 8.56
CA LEU A 86 13.78 9.79 8.69
C LEU A 86 15.08 10.21 8.00
N ASN A 87 15.06 11.42 7.44
CA ASN A 87 16.26 12.10 7.01
C ASN A 87 17.11 12.50 8.22
N LYS A 88 18.43 12.61 8.01
CA LYS A 88 19.33 13.20 9.02
C LYS A 88 19.17 14.71 8.99
N ASN A 89 19.29 15.33 10.17
CA ASN A 89 19.34 16.78 10.26
C ASN A 89 20.54 17.35 9.49
N PRO A 90 20.49 18.61 9.03
CA PRO A 90 21.59 19.24 8.29
C PRO A 90 22.93 19.26 9.04
N ASP A 91 22.89 19.19 10.36
CA ASP A 91 24.06 19.12 11.24
C ASP A 91 24.57 17.67 11.47
N GLY A 92 23.91 16.68 10.87
CA GLY A 92 24.22 15.25 10.96
C GLY A 92 23.61 14.56 12.17
N SER A 93 22.82 15.26 13.00
CA SER A 93 22.10 14.65 14.12
C SER A 93 20.92 13.80 13.62
N GLU A 94 20.52 12.83 14.45
CA GLU A 94 19.40 11.93 14.20
C GLU A 94 18.23 12.31 15.10
N ILE A 95 17.02 12.17 14.59
CA ILE A 95 15.79 12.41 15.34
C ILE A 95 15.59 11.21 16.27
N ALA A 96 15.58 11.48 17.57
CA ALA A 96 15.44 10.43 18.58
C ALA A 96 13.98 10.00 18.76
N GLU A 97 13.77 8.71 19.03
CA GLU A 97 12.48 8.20 19.52
C GLU A 97 12.03 8.95 20.77
N GLY A 98 10.75 9.30 20.85
CA GLY A 98 10.17 10.07 21.96
C GLY A 98 10.61 11.53 22.03
N SER A 99 11.27 12.05 21.00
CA SER A 99 11.60 13.47 20.91
C SER A 99 10.39 14.31 20.51
N LYS A 100 10.39 15.59 20.92
CA LYS A 100 9.32 16.54 20.54
C LYS A 100 9.29 16.84 19.04
N GLU A 101 10.41 16.62 18.36
CA GLU A 101 10.53 16.74 16.91
C GLU A 101 9.83 15.57 16.21
N LEU A 102 10.06 14.33 16.66
CA LEU A 102 9.34 13.17 16.16
C LEU A 102 7.82 13.32 16.34
N GLU A 103 7.35 13.75 17.52
CA GLU A 103 5.91 14.00 17.75
C GLU A 103 5.30 14.96 16.70
N GLN A 104 6.03 16.01 16.30
CA GLN A 104 5.54 16.95 15.29
C GLN A 104 5.51 16.34 13.88
N ILE A 105 6.45 15.44 13.58
CA ILE A 105 6.46 14.71 12.31
C ILE A 105 5.31 13.71 12.27
N GLU A 106 5.05 13.01 13.37
CA GLU A 106 3.91 12.09 13.51
C GLU A 106 2.57 12.82 13.32
N ASP A 107 2.41 14.02 13.90
CA ASP A 107 1.24 14.87 13.69
C ASP A 107 1.05 15.23 12.20
N LYS A 108 2.11 15.69 11.51
CA LYS A 108 2.08 16.02 10.07
C LYS A 108 1.72 14.79 9.22
N ILE A 109 2.27 13.62 9.56
CA ILE A 109 1.96 12.36 8.89
C ILE A 109 0.48 12.02 9.07
N GLY A 110 -0.04 12.16 10.29
CA GLY A 110 -1.45 11.95 10.58
C GLY A 110 -2.38 12.82 9.72
N GLU A 111 -2.02 14.09 9.51
CA GLU A 111 -2.73 14.98 8.60
C GLU A 111 -2.65 14.49 7.15
N LYS A 112 -1.46 14.11 6.65
CA LYS A 112 -1.25 13.64 5.27
C LYS A 112 -2.01 12.35 4.96
N VAL A 113 -2.06 11.40 5.90
CA VAL A 113 -2.84 10.18 5.74
C VAL A 113 -4.33 10.51 5.61
N LYS A 114 -4.85 11.39 6.47
CA LYS A 114 -6.27 11.78 6.49
C LYS A 114 -6.69 12.66 5.31
N GLU A 115 -5.75 13.40 4.72
CA GLU A 115 -5.95 14.12 3.45
C GLU A 115 -6.23 13.15 2.29
N VAL A 116 -5.61 11.96 2.30
CA VAL A 116 -5.76 10.94 1.25
C VAL A 116 -6.94 10.02 1.52
N ASN A 117 -7.10 9.56 2.76
CA ASN A 117 -8.18 8.68 3.17
C ASN A 117 -8.87 9.22 4.43
N ALA A 118 -10.05 9.81 4.25
CA ALA A 118 -10.84 10.41 5.32
C ALA A 118 -11.53 9.38 6.24
N ASP A 119 -11.58 8.10 5.85
CA ASP A 119 -12.15 7.02 6.66
C ASP A 119 -11.17 6.50 7.72
N VAL A 120 -9.91 6.96 7.69
CA VAL A 120 -8.90 6.63 8.71
C VAL A 120 -9.12 7.49 9.96
N ASP A 121 -9.43 6.83 11.07
CA ASP A 121 -9.60 7.44 12.39
C ASP A 121 -8.26 7.57 13.12
N ASN A 122 -7.49 6.47 13.17
CA ASN A 122 -6.26 6.36 13.94
C ASN A 122 -5.05 6.18 13.03
N VAL A 123 -3.96 6.89 13.34
CA VAL A 123 -2.69 6.78 12.62
C VAL A 123 -1.60 6.42 13.62
N TYR A 124 -0.94 5.28 13.41
CA TYR A 124 0.13 4.77 14.24
C TYR A 124 1.43 4.83 13.45
N VAL A 125 2.38 5.64 13.92
CA VAL A 125 3.64 5.89 13.22
C VAL A 125 4.78 5.26 14.01
N SER A 126 5.74 4.63 13.33
CA SER A 126 6.95 4.12 14.00
C SER A 126 8.18 4.20 13.11
N ILE A 127 9.29 4.61 13.73
CA ILE A 127 10.66 4.55 13.20
C ILE A 127 11.41 3.28 13.66
N ASN A 128 10.70 2.34 14.31
CA ASN A 128 11.32 1.12 14.82
C ASN A 128 11.88 0.28 13.66
N PRO A 129 13.17 -0.12 13.68
CA PRO A 129 13.79 -0.82 12.55
C PRO A 129 13.11 -2.14 12.17
N ASP A 130 12.62 -2.90 13.15
CA ASP A 130 11.91 -4.16 12.88
C ASP A 130 10.59 -3.88 12.15
N PHE A 131 9.86 -2.84 12.59
CA PHE A 131 8.61 -2.42 11.97
C PHE A 131 8.80 -1.94 10.55
N VAL A 132 9.77 -1.05 10.34
CA VAL A 132 10.14 -0.53 9.02
C VAL A 132 10.51 -1.68 8.08
N SER A 133 11.38 -2.58 8.53
CA SER A 133 11.79 -3.74 7.71
C SER A 133 10.60 -4.63 7.35
N ARG A 134 9.64 -4.83 8.27
CA ARG A 134 8.50 -5.71 8.05
C ARG A 134 7.48 -5.12 7.09
N MET A 135 7.17 -3.84 7.24
CA MET A 135 6.29 -3.13 6.34
C MET A 135 6.87 -3.04 4.93
N ASP A 136 8.18 -2.79 4.80
CA ASP A 136 8.84 -2.79 3.49
C ASP A 136 8.85 -4.18 2.82
N GLU A 137 9.02 -5.26 3.59
CA GLU A 137 8.86 -6.63 3.07
C GLU A 137 7.45 -6.87 2.54
N TYR A 138 6.43 -6.38 3.26
CA TYR A 138 5.03 -6.47 2.85
C TYR A 138 4.80 -5.74 1.52
N ARG A 139 5.20 -4.48 1.46
CA ARG A 139 5.13 -3.66 0.24
C ARG A 139 5.76 -4.38 -0.95
N LYS A 140 6.99 -4.88 -0.80
CA LYS A 140 7.71 -5.61 -1.85
C LYS A 140 7.00 -6.86 -2.33
N LYS A 141 6.38 -7.65 -1.44
CA LYS A 141 5.63 -8.86 -1.83
C LYS A 141 4.37 -8.50 -2.60
N VAL A 142 3.62 -7.50 -2.14
CA VAL A 142 2.43 -6.99 -2.83
C VAL A 142 2.79 -6.48 -4.23
N GLU A 143 3.82 -5.64 -4.34
CA GLU A 143 4.31 -5.11 -5.63
C GLU A 143 4.78 -6.22 -6.60
N GLN A 144 5.30 -7.32 -6.07
CA GLN A 144 5.76 -8.46 -6.86
C GLN A 144 4.65 -9.46 -7.20
N GLY A 145 3.40 -9.21 -6.78
CA GLY A 145 2.29 -10.16 -6.93
C GLY A 145 2.52 -11.48 -6.18
N LYS A 146 3.31 -11.45 -5.10
CA LYS A 146 3.60 -12.62 -4.27
C LYS A 146 2.57 -12.75 -3.15
N PRO A 147 2.24 -13.98 -2.71
CA PRO A 147 1.36 -14.21 -1.57
C PRO A 147 1.89 -13.55 -0.28
N VAL A 148 0.97 -13.00 0.54
CA VAL A 148 1.27 -12.24 1.78
C VAL A 148 0.59 -12.82 3.03
N GLU A 149 -0.03 -13.99 2.94
CA GLU A 149 -0.83 -14.61 4.01
C GLU A 149 -0.01 -14.82 5.29
N GLY A 150 1.22 -15.33 5.17
CA GLY A 150 2.10 -15.51 6.33
C GLY A 150 2.60 -14.21 6.95
N LEU A 151 2.55 -13.11 6.19
CA LEU A 151 3.01 -11.81 6.65
C LEU A 151 1.94 -11.07 7.47
N PHE A 152 0.66 -11.43 7.30
CA PHE A 152 -0.45 -10.87 8.07
C PHE A 152 -0.34 -11.21 9.57
N GLU A 153 -0.09 -12.48 9.89
CA GLU A 153 0.07 -12.93 11.28
C GLU A 153 1.25 -12.23 11.95
N GLU A 154 2.37 -12.19 11.24
CA GLU A 154 3.59 -11.53 11.67
C GLU A 154 3.43 -10.00 11.84
N PHE A 155 2.65 -9.37 10.95
CA PHE A 155 2.29 -7.95 11.07
C PHE A 155 1.43 -7.70 12.31
N GLY A 156 0.43 -8.55 12.57
CA GLY A 156 -0.44 -8.44 13.74
C GLY A 156 0.33 -8.56 15.05
N GLU A 157 1.20 -9.56 15.17
CA GLU A 157 2.07 -9.74 16.34
C GLU A 157 3.00 -8.54 16.57
N LEU A 158 3.63 -8.06 15.50
CA LEU A 158 4.55 -6.93 15.56
C LEU A 158 3.82 -5.63 15.95
N THR A 159 2.64 -5.41 15.37
CA THR A 159 1.78 -4.27 15.65
C THR A 159 1.36 -4.27 17.11
N GLN A 160 0.88 -5.39 17.65
CA GLN A 160 0.45 -5.48 19.05
C GLN A 160 1.61 -5.26 20.04
N ARG A 161 2.84 -5.61 19.64
CA ARG A 161 4.06 -5.39 20.43
C ARG A 161 4.49 -3.92 20.45
N ILE A 162 4.42 -3.23 19.31
CA ILE A 162 4.90 -1.85 19.16
C ILE A 162 3.82 -0.84 19.56
N PHE A 163 2.57 -1.13 19.22
CA PHE A 163 1.40 -0.31 19.49
C PHE A 163 0.39 -1.11 20.34
N PRO A 164 0.68 -1.33 21.64
CA PRO A 164 -0.20 -2.10 22.51
C PRO A 164 -1.59 -1.46 22.70
N ASP A 165 -1.70 -0.15 22.44
CA ASP A 165 -2.94 0.61 22.53
C ASP A 165 -3.73 0.67 21.21
N ALA A 166 -3.21 0.09 20.12
CA ALA A 166 -3.94 -0.01 18.87
C ALA A 166 -5.17 -0.92 19.05
N LYS A 167 -6.33 -0.45 18.58
CA LYS A 167 -7.63 -1.09 18.76
C LYS A 167 -8.25 -1.54 17.45
#